data_AF-A0A352VGI2-F1
#
_entry.id   AF-A0A352VGI2-F1
#
_cell.length_a   1.000
_cell.length_b   1.000
_cell.length_c   1.000
_cell.angle_alpha   90.00
_cell.angle_beta   90.00
_cell.angle_gamma   90.00
#
_symmetry.space_group_name_H-M   'P 1'
#
loop_
_entity.id
_entity.type
_entity.pdbx_description
1 polymer ?
#
loop_
_entity_poly.entity_id
_entity_poly.type
_entity_poly.pdbx_seq_one_letter_code
_entity_poly.pdbx_strand_id
1 'polypeptide(L)' 'MIDEDGRVADTRIAKTSGHSSLDQAALRVAEHFRFSPALQRDQKITVWVQFPINFRVR' A
#
# COMPACT_ATOMS: atom_id res chain seq x y z
N MET A 1 -0.99 -5.28 2.54
CA MET A 1 -0.59 -6.64 2.17
C MET A 1 -0.67 -6.78 0.67
N ILE A 2 0.38 -7.31 0.07
CA ILE A 2 0.46 -7.63 -1.35
C ILE A 2 0.46 -9.14 -1.48
N ASP A 3 -0.41 -9.68 -2.32
CA ASP A 3 -0.49 -11.11 -2.60
C ASP A 3 0.60 -11.59 -3.58
N GLU A 4 0.61 -12.90 -3.85
CA GLU A 4 1.57 -13.55 -4.75
C GLU A 4 1.42 -13.13 -6.22
N ASP A 5 0.33 -12.45 -6.58
CA ASP A 5 0.08 -11.87 -7.91
C ASP A 5 0.42 -10.37 -8.00
N GLY A 6 0.91 -9.79 -6.90
CA GLY A 6 1.25 -8.37 -6.83
C GLY A 6 0.02 -7.47 -6.73
N ARG A 7 -1.14 -8.00 -6.32
CA ARG A 7 -2.35 -7.22 -6.03
C ARG A 7 -2.39 -6.83 -4.56
N VAL A 8 -3.02 -5.70 -4.29
CA VAL A 8 -3.26 -5.23 -2.93
C VAL A 8 -4.41 -6.04 -2.33
N ALA A 9 -4.12 -6.78 -1.27
CA ALA A 9 -5.09 -7.61 -0.56
C ALA A 9 -5.58 -7.00 0.77
N ASP A 10 -4.79 -6.11 1.38
CA ASP A 10 -5.16 -5.36 2.59
C ASP A 10 -4.41 -4.02 2.62
N THR A 11 -5.01 -2.97 3.17
CA THR A 11 -4.43 -1.63 3.31
C THR A 11 -4.65 -1.10 4.72
N ARG A 12 -3.61 -0.52 5.32
CA ARG A 12 -3.68 0.04 6.68
C ARG A 12 -2.86 1.32 6.77
N ILE A 13 -3.29 2.23 7.66
CA ILE A 13 -2.51 3.41 8.02
C ILE A 13 -1.44 3.02 9.03
N ALA A 14 -0.18 3.06 8.61
CA ALA A 14 0.96 2.85 9.52
C ALA A 14 1.22 4.07 10.42
N LYS A 15 1.02 5.27 9.88
CA LYS A 15 1.13 6.54 10.60
C LYS A 15 0.11 7.53 10.06
N THR A 16 -0.73 8.08 10.93
CA THR A 16 -1.72 9.10 10.56
C THR A 16 -1.05 10.40 10.10
N SER A 17 -1.68 11.08 9.16
CA SER A 17 -1.34 12.47 8.77
C SER A 17 -1.85 13.52 9.77
N GLY A 18 -2.60 13.11 10.79
CA GLY A 18 -3.36 14.01 11.67
C GLY A 18 -4.68 14.50 11.07
N HIS A 19 -5.00 14.12 9.83
CA HIS A 19 -6.21 14.52 9.12
C HIS A 19 -6.92 13.28 8.57
N SER A 20 -8.10 12.97 9.11
CA SER A 20 -8.86 11.77 8.72
C SER A 20 -9.20 11.73 7.24
N SER A 21 -9.48 12.88 6.61
CA SER A 21 -9.77 12.97 5.17
C SER A 21 -8.57 12.56 4.30
N LEU A 22 -7.35 12.94 4.68
CA LEU A 22 -6.13 12.57 3.97
C LEU A 22 -5.80 11.09 4.19
N ASP A 23 -5.99 10.58 5.41
CA ASP A 23 -5.81 9.16 5.71
C ASP A 23 -6.76 8.28 4.89
N GLN A 24 -8.04 8.65 4.80
CA GLN A 24 -9.02 7.94 3.97
C GLN A 24 -8.71 8.04 2.47
N ALA A 25 -8.23 9.19 2.01
CA ALA A 25 -7.77 9.33 0.63
C ALA A 25 -6.56 8.44 0.33
N ALA A 26 -5.62 8.32 1.28
CA ALA A 26 -4.45 7.46 1.16
C ALA A 26 -4.86 5.97 1.04
N LEU A 27 -5.82 5.51 1.84
CA LEU A 27 -6.34 4.14 1.75
C LEU A 27 -6.97 3.86 0.38
N ARG A 28 -7.88 4.73 -0.09
CA ARG A 28 -8.54 4.56 -1.39
C ARG A 28 -7.56 4.52 -2.55
N VAL A 29 -6.52 5.35 -2.53
CA VAL A 29 -5.50 5.33 -3.59
C VAL A 29 -4.63 4.07 -3.51
N ALA A 30 -4.26 3.64 -2.30
CA ALA A 30 -3.46 2.44 -2.10
C ALA A 30 -4.16 1.17 -2.60
N GLU A 31 -5.49 1.07 -2.49
CA GLU A 31 -6.28 -0.07 -3.02
C GLU A 31 -6.10 -0.28 -4.53
N HIS A 32 -5.82 0.78 -5.29
CA HIS A 32 -5.65 0.72 -6.74
C HIS A 32 -4.22 0.43 -7.20
N PHE A 33 -3.27 0.31 -6.27
CA PHE A 33 -1.89 0.06 -6.63
C PHE A 33 -1.68 -1.37 -7.14
N ARG A 34 -0.72 -1.51 -8.06
CA ARG A 34 -0.25 -2.80 -8.55
C ARG A 34 1.25 -2.86 -8.35
N PHE A 35 1.68 -3.97 -7.78
CA PHE A 35 3.08 -4.23 -7.46
C PHE A 35 3.55 -5.41 -8.30
N SER A 36 4.86 -5.51 -8.49
CA SER A 36 5.45 -6.80 -8.85
C SER A 36 5.38 -7.72 -7.63
N PRO A 37 5.05 -9.02 -7.80
CA PRO A 37 5.10 -9.98 -6.70
C PRO A 37 6.45 -9.95 -5.98
N ALA A 38 6.40 -10.02 -4.66
CA ALA A 38 7.62 -10.24 -3.90
C ALA A 38 8.11 -11.67 -4.12
N LEU A 39 9.42 -11.81 -4.26
CA LEU A 39 10.07 -13.10 -4.46
C LEU A 39 10.97 -13.39 -3.27
N GLN A 40 10.85 -14.59 -2.71
CA GLN A 40 11.84 -15.15 -1.79
C GLN A 40 12.49 -16.34 -2.50
N ARG A 41 13.76 -16.17 -2.89
CA ARG A 41 14.41 -17.03 -3.89
C ARG A 41 13.60 -16.98 -5.18
N ASP A 42 13.04 -18.11 -5.63
CA ASP A 42 12.20 -18.22 -6.83
C ASP A 42 10.72 -18.42 -6.53
N GLN A 43 10.31 -18.27 -5.26
CA GLN A 43 8.91 -18.43 -4.85
C GLN A 43 8.27 -17.07 -4.61
N LYS A 44 7.10 -16.87 -5.25
CA LYS A 44 6.23 -15.72 -4.97
C LYS A 44 5.70 -15.85 -3.54
N ILE A 45 5.71 -14.74 -2.80
CA ILE A 45 5.25 -14.71 -1.41
C ILE A 45 4.37 -13.50 -1.15
N THR A 46 3.46 -13.64 -0.19
CA THR A 46 2.66 -12.55 0.33
C THR A 46 3.47 -11.70 1.30
N VAL A 47 3.46 -10.38 1.15
CA VAL A 47 4.26 -9.47 1.99
C VAL A 47 3.51 -8.21 2.41
N TRP A 48 3.99 -7.58 3.48
CA TRP A 48 3.61 -6.22 3.85
C TRP A 48 4.65 -5.22 3.33
N VAL A 49 4.17 -4.12 2.75
CA VAL A 49 5.00 -2.99 2.33
C VAL A 49 4.50 -1.71 3.00
N GLN A 50 5.43 -0.82 3.34
CA GLN A 50 5.13 0.49 3.93
C GLN A 50 5.90 1.56 3.16
N PHE A 51 5.19 2.57 2.66
CA PHE A 51 5.76 3.73 1.99
C PHE A 51 4.89 4.97 2.27
N PRO A 52 5.46 6.19 2.23
CA PRO A 52 4.70 7.40 2.47
C PRO A 52 3.87 7.82 1.24
N ILE A 53 2.67 8.33 1.47
CA ILE A 53 1.86 9.05 0.47
C ILE A 53 1.91 10.55 0.82
N ASN A 54 2.40 11.38 -0.10
CA ASN A 54 2.59 12.81 0.11
C ASN A 54 1.56 13.62 -0.69
N PHE A 55 0.62 14.26 0.00
CA PHE A 55 -0.30 15.21 -0.61
C PHE A 55 0.37 16.58 -0.73
N ARG A 56 0.25 17.23 -1.89
CA ARG A 56 0.77 18.58 -2.15
C ARG A 56 -0.33 19.44 -2.72
N VAL A 57 -0.53 20.62 -2.14
CA VAL A 57 -1.31 21.69 -2.77
C VAL A 57 -0.45 22.40 -3.79
N ARG A 58 -1.07 22.82 -4.90
CA ARG A 58 -0.44 23.60 -5.95
C ARG A 58 -0.99 25.01 -5.95
#